data_AF-A0A350T471-F1
#
_entry.id   AF-A0A350T471-F1
#
_cell.length_a   1.000
_cell.length_b   1.000
_cell.length_c   1.000
_cell.angle_alpha   90.00
_cell.angle_beta   90.00
_cell.angle_gamma   90.00
#
_symmetry.space_group_name_H-M   'P 1'
#
loop_
_entity.id
_entity.type
_entity.pdbx_description
1 polymer ?
#
loop_
_entity_poly.entity_id
_entity_poly.type
_entity_poly.pdbx_seq_one_letter_code
_entity_poly.pdbx_strand_id
1 'polypeptide(L)'
;MDDLQGARGHEPSILGFALLLRELRDRRKLSQSRLAGAAGFDHSYVSRLESGNRMPTRDAVQKLAEAMALGESERDALLAAAGFMPGRIESLFADEPVLSEVLGLLQDGTVPDEVRDDVRRMISLLVRQAQRASYPAAVGAGHAAVIAAA
;
A
#
# COMPACT_ATOMS: atom_id res chain seq x y z
N MET A 1 23.59 13.28 -1.77
CA MET A 1 22.32 13.90 -1.33
C MET A 1 21.25 13.53 -2.35
N ASP A 2 20.76 12.29 -2.35
CA ASP A 2 19.52 11.96 -3.08
C ASP A 2 18.85 10.66 -2.58
N ASP A 3 18.84 10.45 -1.25
CA ASP A 3 18.23 9.27 -0.61
C ASP A 3 16.84 9.59 -0.03
N LEU A 4 15.96 10.23 -0.81
CA LEU A 4 14.58 10.55 -0.40
C LEU A 4 13.53 10.24 -1.48
N GLN A 5 13.68 9.13 -2.22
CA GLN A 5 12.67 8.66 -3.16
C GLN A 5 11.99 7.33 -2.78
N GLY A 6 12.22 6.80 -1.57
CA GLY A 6 11.63 5.53 -1.10
C GLY A 6 10.14 5.57 -0.71
N ALA A 7 9.45 6.72 -0.80
CA ALA A 7 8.09 6.86 -0.28
C ALA A 7 7.14 7.70 -1.17
N ARG A 8 7.40 7.78 -2.49
CA ARG A 8 6.33 8.22 -3.41
C ARG A 8 5.36 7.04 -3.53
N GLY A 9 4.13 7.21 -3.05
CA GLY A 9 3.05 6.27 -3.24
C GLY A 9 2.99 5.89 -4.72
N HIS A 10 3.12 4.60 -5.01
CA HIS A 10 2.93 4.11 -6.36
C HIS A 10 1.44 4.23 -6.64
N GLU A 11 1.04 5.25 -7.41
CA GLU A 11 -0.30 5.34 -7.98
C GLU A 11 -0.67 3.98 -8.60
N PRO A 12 -1.84 3.41 -8.27
CA PRO A 12 -2.22 2.10 -8.77
C PRO A 12 -2.19 2.10 -10.29
N SER A 13 -1.38 1.22 -10.89
CA SER A 13 -1.29 1.13 -12.34
C SER A 13 -0.96 -0.29 -12.78
N ILE A 14 -1.51 -0.67 -13.93
CA ILE A 14 -1.27 -1.99 -14.51
C ILE A 14 0.22 -2.26 -14.72
N LEU A 15 0.94 -1.24 -15.18
CA LEU A 15 2.38 -1.33 -15.38
C LEU A 15 3.15 -1.39 -14.06
N GLY A 16 2.74 -0.62 -13.05
CA GLY A 16 3.35 -0.64 -11.72
C GLY A 16 3.26 -2.01 -11.06
N PHE A 17 2.08 -2.64 -11.09
CA PHE A 17 1.90 -4.02 -10.61
C PHE A 17 2.76 -5.01 -11.39
N ALA A 18 2.73 -4.94 -12.73
CA ALA A 18 3.47 -5.86 -13.59
C ALA A 18 4.98 -5.86 -13.32
N LEU A 19 5.56 -4.66 -13.18
CA LEU A 19 6.97 -4.47 -12.88
C LEU A 19 7.33 -5.00 -11.48
N LEU A 20 6.54 -4.65 -10.46
CA LEU A 20 6.78 -5.10 -9.09
C LEU A 20 6.67 -6.62 -8.94
N LEU A 21 5.65 -7.24 -9.57
CA LEU A 21 5.48 -8.69 -9.58
C LEU A 21 6.72 -9.38 -10.18
N ARG A 22 7.19 -8.88 -11.33
CA ARG A 22 8.39 -9.41 -12.00
C ARG A 22 9.63 -9.26 -11.13
N GLU A 23 9.83 -8.10 -10.51
CA GLU A 23 10.97 -7.84 -9.64
C GLU A 23 11.00 -8.79 -8.43
N LEU A 24 9.86 -8.96 -7.76
CA LEU A 24 9.72 -9.88 -6.62
C LEU A 24 9.97 -11.33 -7.01
N ARG A 25 9.47 -11.74 -8.19
CA ARG A 25 9.69 -13.08 -8.75
C ARG A 25 11.18 -13.31 -9.07
N ASP A 26 11.81 -12.36 -9.75
CA ASP A 26 13.21 -12.45 -10.18
C ASP A 26 14.17 -12.49 -8.98
N ARG A 27 13.92 -11.69 -7.92
CA ARG A 27 14.67 -11.74 -6.65
C ARG A 27 14.65 -13.14 -6.00
N ARG A 28 13.56 -13.87 -6.17
CA ARG A 28 13.37 -15.24 -5.67
C ARG A 28 13.81 -16.32 -6.66
N LYS A 29 14.32 -15.93 -7.83
CA LYS A 29 14.78 -16.83 -8.90
C LYS A 29 13.72 -17.83 -9.35
N LEU A 30 12.44 -17.42 -9.30
CA LEU A 30 11.32 -18.23 -9.77
C LEU A 30 11.10 -17.97 -11.26
N SER A 31 10.89 -19.00 -12.08
CA SER A 31 10.37 -18.79 -13.43
C SER A 31 8.87 -18.43 -13.37
N GLN A 32 8.33 -17.81 -14.42
CA GLN A 32 6.89 -17.55 -14.53
C GLN A 32 6.07 -18.84 -14.36
N SER A 33 6.56 -19.96 -14.91
CA SER A 33 5.88 -21.26 -14.84
C SER A 33 5.90 -21.82 -13.42
N ARG A 34 7.03 -21.70 -12.73
CA ARG A 34 7.15 -22.14 -11.33
C ARG A 34 6.26 -21.31 -10.40
N LEU A 35 6.22 -19.99 -10.59
CA LEU A 35 5.31 -19.12 -9.82
C LEU A 35 3.85 -19.48 -10.09
N ALA A 36 3.48 -19.64 -11.37
CA ALA A 36 2.12 -19.98 -11.75
C ALA A 36 1.68 -21.31 -11.12
N GLY A 37 2.48 -22.37 -11.25
CA GLY A 37 2.18 -23.68 -10.66
C GLY A 37 2.07 -23.64 -9.14
N ALA A 38 2.96 -22.91 -8.46
CA ALA A 38 2.89 -22.75 -7.01
C ALA A 38 1.66 -21.96 -6.54
N ALA A 39 1.18 -21.01 -7.34
CA ALA A 39 0.00 -20.19 -7.04
C ALA A 39 -1.32 -20.79 -7.55
N GLY A 40 -1.29 -21.97 -8.19
CA GLY A 40 -2.49 -22.60 -8.77
C GLY A 40 -3.03 -21.90 -10.03
N PHE A 41 -2.15 -21.25 -10.79
CA PHE A 41 -2.47 -20.59 -12.06
C PHE A 41 -1.75 -21.22 -13.24
N ASP A 42 -2.25 -20.98 -14.45
CA ASP A 42 -1.54 -21.30 -15.67
C ASP A 42 -0.41 -20.31 -15.95
N HIS A 43 0.68 -20.78 -16.58
CA HIS A 43 1.80 -19.95 -17.01
C HIS A 43 1.37 -18.68 -17.77
N SER A 44 0.38 -18.82 -18.67
CA SER A 44 -0.14 -17.73 -19.50
C SER A 44 -0.83 -16.63 -18.70
N TYR A 45 -1.28 -16.93 -17.48
CA TYR A 45 -1.84 -15.93 -16.57
C TYR A 45 -0.74 -15.03 -16.02
N VAL A 46 0.30 -15.61 -15.40
CA VAL A 46 1.46 -14.87 -14.86
C VAL A 46 2.17 -14.08 -15.95
N SER A 47 2.34 -14.65 -17.14
CA SER A 47 2.92 -13.95 -18.29
C SER A 47 2.14 -12.69 -18.68
N ARG A 48 0.80 -12.75 -18.72
CA ARG A 48 -0.04 -11.58 -19.03
C ARG A 48 -0.03 -10.53 -17.93
N LEU A 49 0.05 -10.95 -16.66
CA LEU A 49 0.21 -10.05 -15.53
C LEU A 49 1.54 -9.27 -15.63
N GLU A 50 2.66 -9.95 -15.82
CA GLU A 50 4.00 -9.31 -15.92
C GLU A 50 4.19 -8.48 -17.19
N SER A 51 3.36 -8.71 -18.21
CA SER A 51 3.35 -7.91 -19.45
C SER A 51 2.40 -6.72 -19.37
N GLY A 52 1.66 -6.55 -18.26
CA GLY A 52 0.66 -5.50 -18.11
C GLY A 52 -0.56 -5.64 -19.02
N ASN A 53 -0.83 -6.85 -19.52
CA ASN A 53 -1.99 -7.13 -20.38
C ASN A 53 -3.24 -7.57 -19.58
N ARG A 54 -3.12 -7.67 -18.26
CA ARG A 54 -4.21 -8.09 -17.38
C ARG A 54 -4.03 -7.54 -15.96
N MET A 55 -5.13 -7.11 -15.35
CA MET A 55 -5.20 -6.83 -13.92
C MET A 55 -5.47 -8.12 -13.12
N PRO A 56 -4.83 -8.32 -11.96
CA PRO A 56 -5.14 -9.41 -11.07
C PRO A 56 -6.42 -9.11 -10.27
N THR A 57 -7.04 -10.15 -9.71
CA THR A 57 -7.98 -9.99 -8.59
C THR A 57 -7.20 -9.91 -7.27
N ARG A 58 -7.83 -9.42 -6.20
CA ARG A 58 -7.22 -9.43 -4.85
C ARG A 58 -6.77 -10.85 -4.44
N ASP A 59 -7.63 -11.85 -4.62
CA ASP A 59 -7.31 -13.26 -4.35
C ASP A 59 -6.10 -13.74 -5.16
N ALA A 60 -5.98 -13.35 -6.43
CA ALA A 60 -4.82 -13.70 -7.23
C ALA A 60 -3.53 -13.04 -6.73
N VAL A 61 -3.58 -11.78 -6.30
CA VAL A 61 -2.43 -11.11 -5.67
C VAL A 61 -2.00 -11.87 -4.41
N GLN A 62 -2.96 -12.26 -3.57
CA GLN A 62 -2.71 -13.01 -2.34
C GLN A 62 -2.04 -14.37 -2.61
N LYS A 63 -2.59 -15.16 -3.53
CA LYS A 63 -2.01 -16.46 -3.94
C LYS A 63 -0.60 -16.34 -4.51
N LEU A 64 -0.35 -15.31 -5.33
CA LEU A 64 0.99 -15.04 -5.86
C LEU A 64 1.97 -14.63 -4.75
N ALA A 65 1.52 -13.81 -3.80
CA ALA A 65 2.33 -13.40 -2.65
C ALA A 65 2.69 -14.60 -1.76
N GLU A 66 1.73 -15.49 -1.51
CA GLU A 66 1.94 -16.74 -0.75
C GLU A 66 2.89 -17.70 -1.47
N ALA A 67 2.71 -17.91 -2.77
CA ALA A 67 3.57 -18.77 -3.59
C ALA A 67 5.03 -18.29 -3.63
N MET A 68 5.25 -16.98 -3.47
CA MET A 68 6.57 -16.37 -3.36
C MET A 68 7.09 -16.29 -1.92
N ALA A 69 6.29 -16.66 -0.91
CA ALA A 69 6.58 -16.44 0.50
C ALA A 69 6.98 -14.96 0.76
N LEU A 70 6.16 -14.02 0.29
CA LEU A 70 6.38 -12.59 0.53
C LEU A 70 6.19 -12.25 2.01
N GLY A 71 7.04 -11.36 2.52
CA GLY A 71 6.79 -10.70 3.81
C GLY A 71 5.58 -9.76 3.73
N GLU A 72 5.06 -9.35 4.88
CA GLU A 72 3.89 -8.46 4.97
C GLU A 72 4.07 -7.16 4.17
N SER A 73 5.22 -6.49 4.30
CA SER A 73 5.48 -5.25 3.57
C SER A 73 5.53 -5.42 2.04
N GLU A 74 6.10 -6.53 1.55
CA GLU A 74 6.16 -6.82 0.10
C GLU A 74 4.77 -7.18 -0.44
N ARG A 75 3.99 -7.94 0.32
CA ARG A 75 2.60 -8.28 -0.03
C ARG A 75 1.73 -7.02 -0.08
N ASP A 76 1.85 -6.15 0.91
CA ASP A 76 1.10 -4.89 0.98
C ASP A 76 1.47 -3.95 -0.17
N ALA A 77 2.75 -3.88 -0.54
CA ALA A 77 3.19 -3.15 -1.73
C ALA A 77 2.57 -3.73 -3.02
N LEU A 78 2.50 -5.07 -3.13
CA LEU A 78 1.93 -5.73 -4.30
C LEU A 78 0.40 -5.53 -4.40
N LEU A 79 -0.32 -5.55 -3.27
CA LEU A 79 -1.74 -5.19 -3.19
C LEU A 79 -1.97 -3.74 -3.60
N ALA A 80 -1.20 -2.81 -3.04
CA ALA A 80 -1.30 -1.38 -3.34
C ALA A 80 -1.03 -1.10 -4.82
N ALA A 81 0.00 -1.72 -5.41
CA ALA A 81 0.32 -1.57 -6.83
C ALA A 81 -0.80 -2.09 -7.76
N ALA A 82 -1.59 -3.07 -7.30
CA ALA A 82 -2.77 -3.58 -7.99
C ALA A 82 -4.06 -2.78 -7.70
N GLY A 83 -3.99 -1.71 -6.89
CA GLY A 83 -5.14 -0.89 -6.51
C GLY A 83 -5.98 -1.44 -5.36
N PHE A 84 -5.46 -2.42 -4.63
CA PHE A 84 -6.12 -2.97 -3.45
C PHE A 84 -5.55 -2.35 -2.17
N MET A 85 -6.40 -2.20 -1.16
CA MET A 85 -5.95 -1.82 0.17
C MET A 85 -5.09 -2.93 0.78
N PRO A 86 -3.87 -2.60 1.27
CA PRO A 86 -3.04 -3.50 2.07
C PRO A 86 -3.81 -4.19 3.20
N GLY A 87 -3.47 -5.44 3.52
CA GLY A 87 -4.23 -6.24 4.49
C GLY A 87 -4.20 -5.65 5.90
N ARG A 88 -3.07 -5.05 6.29
CA ARG A 88 -2.94 -4.35 7.58
C ARG A 88 -3.89 -3.15 7.66
N ILE A 89 -4.01 -2.38 6.57
CA ILE A 89 -4.91 -1.22 6.51
C ILE A 89 -6.35 -1.72 6.57
N GLU A 90 -6.70 -2.76 5.84
CA GLU A 90 -8.05 -3.35 5.88
C GLU A 90 -8.45 -3.78 7.31
N SER A 91 -7.57 -4.45 8.05
CA SER A 91 -7.82 -4.82 9.46
C SER A 91 -7.96 -3.60 10.37
N LEU A 92 -7.10 -2.58 10.24
CA LEU A 92 -7.17 -1.36 11.05
C LEU A 92 -8.47 -0.58 10.82
N PHE A 93 -9.04 -0.64 9.62
CA PHE A 93 -10.29 0.02 9.27
C PHE A 93 -11.51 -0.80 9.67
N ALA A 94 -11.41 -2.14 9.64
CA ALA A 94 -12.49 -3.03 10.05
C ALA A 94 -12.86 -2.86 11.53
N ASP A 95 -11.86 -2.57 12.38
CA ASP A 95 -12.06 -2.34 13.81
C ASP A 95 -12.42 -0.88 14.17
N GLU A 96 -12.38 0.04 13.20
CA GLU A 96 -12.65 1.47 13.41
C GLU A 96 -13.90 1.93 12.64
N PRO A 97 -15.08 2.00 13.31
CA PRO A 97 -16.35 2.26 12.64
C PRO A 97 -16.38 3.63 11.95
N VAL A 98 -15.73 4.65 12.52
CA VAL A 98 -15.71 6.00 11.95
C VAL A 98 -14.96 6.04 10.62
N LEU A 99 -13.84 5.32 10.52
CA LEU A 99 -13.06 5.25 9.28
C LEU A 99 -13.80 4.51 8.18
N SER A 100 -14.59 3.48 8.54
CA SER A 100 -15.46 2.77 7.60
C SER A 100 -16.57 3.68 7.05
N GLU A 101 -17.22 4.48 7.90
CA GLU A 101 -18.22 5.47 7.47
C GLU A 101 -17.63 6.53 6.53
N VAL A 102 -16.47 7.07 6.89
CA VAL A 102 -15.73 8.04 6.07
C VAL A 102 -15.39 7.45 4.70
N LEU A 103 -14.88 6.21 4.66
CA LEU A 103 -14.53 5.57 3.40
C LEU A 103 -15.76 5.32 2.54
N GLY A 104 -16.87 4.88 3.13
CA GLY A 104 -18.15 4.71 2.46
C GLY A 104 -18.63 6.02 1.81
N LEU A 105 -18.63 7.12 2.55
CA LEU A 105 -19.00 8.45 2.05
C LEU A 105 -18.10 8.89 0.88
N LEU A 106 -16.79 8.69 1.00
CA LEU A 106 -15.83 9.09 -0.04
C LEU A 106 -15.92 8.24 -1.31
N GLN A 107 -16.44 7.01 -1.22
CA GLN A 107 -16.65 6.09 -2.34
C GLN A 107 -18.05 6.21 -2.96
N ASP A 108 -19.01 6.79 -2.25
CA ASP A 108 -20.36 7.00 -2.74
C ASP A 108 -20.38 8.04 -3.87
N GLY A 109 -20.56 7.56 -5.10
CA GLY A 109 -20.63 8.38 -6.31
C GLY A 109 -21.83 9.32 -6.38
N THR A 110 -22.84 9.15 -5.52
CA THR A 110 -24.00 10.05 -5.43
C THR A 110 -23.71 11.32 -4.63
N VAL A 111 -22.68 11.30 -3.79
CA VAL A 111 -22.22 12.48 -3.04
C VAL A 111 -21.53 13.45 -4.01
N PRO A 112 -21.79 14.76 -3.97
CA PRO A 112 -21.07 15.73 -4.80
C PRO A 112 -19.56 15.74 -4.53
N ASP A 113 -18.75 15.97 -5.57
CA ASP A 113 -17.29 16.06 -5.45
C ASP A 113 -16.85 17.11 -4.42
N GLU A 114 -17.51 18.27 -4.40
CA GLU A 114 -17.23 19.36 -3.45
C GLU A 114 -17.34 18.89 -1.99
N VAL A 115 -18.37 18.09 -1.69
CA VAL A 115 -18.60 17.55 -0.34
C VAL A 115 -17.53 16.51 0.02
N ARG A 116 -17.17 15.63 -0.92
CA ARG A 116 -16.07 14.67 -0.71
C ARG A 116 -14.74 15.37 -0.47
N ASP A 117 -14.47 16.46 -1.20
CA ASP A 117 -13.27 17.27 -1.04
C ASP A 117 -13.25 18.02 0.29
N ASP A 118 -14.39 18.55 0.74
CA ASP A 118 -14.53 19.14 2.08
C ASP A 118 -14.23 18.14 3.19
N VAL A 119 -14.78 16.93 3.09
CA VAL A 119 -14.49 15.85 4.03
C VAL A 119 -13.00 15.52 4.05
N ARG A 120 -12.34 15.39 2.89
CA ARG A 120 -10.88 15.17 2.80
C ARG A 120 -10.10 16.30 3.47
N ARG A 121 -10.50 17.56 3.26
CA ARG A 121 -9.88 18.74 3.88
C ARG A 121 -10.04 18.72 5.39
N MET A 122 -11.25 18.46 5.90
CA MET A 122 -11.55 18.40 7.33
C MET A 122 -10.75 17.30 8.04
N ILE A 123 -10.72 16.09 7.47
CA ILE A 123 -9.92 14.97 8.01
C ILE A 123 -8.45 15.36 8.06
N SER A 124 -7.92 15.95 6.98
CA SER A 124 -6.53 16.40 6.92
C SER A 124 -6.21 17.45 7.99
N LEU A 125 -7.14 18.37 8.27
CA LEU A 125 -6.99 19.37 9.33
C LEU A 125 -6.95 18.72 10.71
N LEU A 126 -7.88 17.80 11.00
CA LEU A 126 -7.94 17.08 12.27
C LEU A 126 -6.66 16.29 12.53
N VAL A 127 -6.16 15.55 11.52
CA VAL A 127 -4.91 14.79 11.62
C VAL A 127 -3.73 15.74 11.89
N ARG A 128 -3.61 16.85 11.16
CA ARG A 128 -2.54 17.83 11.37
C ARG A 128 -2.61 18.47 12.76
N GLN A 129 -3.82 18.77 13.25
CA GLN A 129 -4.01 19.33 14.58
C GLN A 129 -3.64 18.33 15.68
N ALA A 130 -4.10 17.08 15.55
CA ALA A 130 -3.75 16.00 16.47
C ALA A 130 -2.24 15.73 16.51
N GLN A 131 -1.58 15.76 15.34
CA GLN A 131 -0.12 15.66 15.25
C GLN A 131 0.57 16.83 15.94
N ARG A 132 0.13 18.07 15.73
CA ARG A 132 0.68 19.26 16.43
C ARG A 132 0.47 19.19 17.95
N ALA A 133 -0.69 18.72 18.40
CA ALA A 133 -0.99 18.53 19.81
C ALA A 133 -0.22 17.35 20.42
N SER A 134 0.13 16.33 19.63
CA SER A 134 0.94 15.17 20.03
C SER A 134 2.45 15.39 19.88
N TYR A 135 2.89 16.40 19.10
CA TYR A 135 4.29 16.85 18.95
C TYR A 135 4.60 18.10 19.80
N PRO A 136 4.46 18.00 21.14
CA PRO A 136 5.44 18.65 22.04
C PRO A 136 6.17 17.66 22.97
N ALA A 137 5.89 16.35 22.95
CA ALA A 137 6.49 15.41 23.92
C ALA A 137 7.69 14.59 23.41
N ALA A 138 7.90 14.46 22.08
CA ALA A 138 8.90 13.53 21.54
C ALA A 138 10.24 14.17 21.09
N VAL A 139 10.36 15.50 21.04
CA VAL A 139 11.60 16.19 20.56
C VAL A 139 12.43 16.79 21.71
N GLY A 140 11.94 16.75 22.96
CA GLY A 140 12.66 17.24 24.15
C GLY A 140 13.72 16.28 24.71
N ALA A 141 13.72 15.00 24.34
CA ALA A 141 14.62 13.99 24.93
C ALA A 141 15.83 13.61 24.05
N GLY A 142 15.85 14.00 22.77
CA GLY A 142 16.90 13.59 21.82
C GLY A 142 18.01 14.61 21.55
N HIS A 143 17.72 15.92 21.68
CA HIS A 143 18.70 16.98 21.37
C HIS A 143 19.41 17.58 22.59
N ALA A 144 18.91 17.33 23.81
CA ALA A 144 19.60 17.74 25.03
C ALA A 144 20.77 16.81 25.42
N ALA A 145 20.84 15.60 24.86
CA ALA A 145 21.88 14.62 25.21
C ALA A 145 23.19 14.77 24.42
N VAL A 146 23.23 15.58 23.36
CA VAL A 146 24.45 15.76 22.53
C VAL A 146 25.18 17.09 22.83
N ILE A 147 24.53 18.04 23.50
CA ILE A 147 25.14 19.35 23.84
C ILE A 147 25.71 19.38 25.28
N ALA A 148 25.47 18.33 26.07
CA ALA A 148 25.99 18.21 27.45
C ALA A 148 27.28 17.35 27.58
N ALA A 149 27.91 16.97 26.46
CA ALA A 149 29.12 16.13 26.44
C ALA A 149 30.25 16.66 25.53
N ALA A 150 30.35 17.99 25.37
CA ALA A 150 31.48 18.66 24.71
C ALA A 150 32.00 19.81 25.57
#